data_AF-A0A844DS37-F1
#
_entry.id   AF-A0A844DS37-F1
#
_cell.length_a   1.000
_cell.length_b   1.000
_cell.length_c   1.000
_cell.angle_alpha   90.00
_cell.angle_beta   90.00
_cell.angle_gamma   90.00
#
_symmetry.space_group_name_H-M   'P 1'
#
loop_
_entity.id
_entity.type
_entity.pdbx_description
1 polymer ?
#
loop_
_entity_poly.entity_id
_entity_poly.type
_entity_poly.pdbx_seq_one_letter_code
_entity_poly.pdbx_strand_id
1 'polypeptide(L)'
;MEENKNPLMGHVVKVPAQVSGIPDGVQMTVNAAVTTFAAVDGKPAGIESMGTAECNMLASYTRGTVSFSVHGEKPVMVSVRLDELMRLLQVAAVCYHGQEDKKNAEEEKV
;
A
#
# COMPACT_ATOMS: atom_id res chain seq x y z
N MET A 1 -19.63 -21.53 6.40
CA MET A 1 -19.51 -20.06 6.34
C MET A 1 -18.87 -19.75 5.01
N GLU A 2 -19.62 -19.15 4.09
CA GLU A 2 -19.09 -18.76 2.78
C GLU A 2 -17.98 -17.71 2.97
N GLU A 3 -16.77 -18.02 2.48
CA GLU A 3 -15.79 -16.96 2.21
C GLU A 3 -16.39 -16.07 1.11
N ASN A 4 -17.04 -14.98 1.51
CA ASN A 4 -17.35 -13.89 0.59
C ASN A 4 -16.03 -13.22 0.23
N LYS A 5 -15.25 -13.83 -0.67
CA LYS A 5 -14.05 -13.21 -1.24
C LYS A 5 -14.52 -12.07 -2.11
N ASN A 6 -14.24 -10.85 -1.67
CA ASN A 6 -14.46 -9.65 -2.45
C ASN A 6 -13.87 -9.86 -3.86
N PRO A 7 -14.68 -9.93 -4.92
CA PRO A 7 -14.24 -10.32 -6.26
C PRO A 7 -13.28 -9.29 -6.89
N LEU A 8 -13.14 -8.12 -6.27
CA LEU A 8 -12.24 -7.05 -6.70
C LEU A 8 -10.87 -7.10 -6.00
N MET A 9 -10.64 -8.09 -5.14
CA MET A 9 -9.38 -8.19 -4.39
C MET A 9 -8.19 -8.42 -5.33
N GLY A 10 -7.18 -7.54 -5.24
CA GLY A 10 -5.99 -7.57 -6.07
C GLY A 10 -6.18 -7.05 -7.50
N HIS A 11 -7.39 -6.61 -7.88
CA HIS A 11 -7.67 -6.09 -9.22
C HIS A 11 -7.75 -4.57 -9.22
N VAL A 12 -6.97 -3.94 -10.10
CA VAL A 12 -7.09 -2.50 -10.36
C VAL A 12 -8.28 -2.26 -11.27
N VAL A 13 -9.21 -1.43 -10.82
CA VAL A 13 -10.38 -1.02 -11.61
C VAL A 13 -10.46 0.49 -11.70
N LYS A 14 -10.94 0.99 -12.84
CA LYS A 14 -11.20 2.42 -13.03
C LYS A 14 -12.42 2.83 -12.21
N VAL A 15 -12.29 3.90 -11.43
CA VAL A 15 -13.41 4.52 -10.73
C VAL A 15 -14.13 5.44 -11.72
N PRO A 16 -15.45 5.28 -11.94
CA PRO A 16 -16.19 6.16 -12.83
C PRO A 16 -16.06 7.63 -12.41
N ALA A 17 -15.81 8.52 -13.38
CA ALA A 17 -15.60 9.94 -13.12
C ALA A 17 -16.82 10.61 -12.47
N GLN A 18 -18.03 10.10 -12.72
CA GLN A 18 -19.27 10.54 -12.10
C GLN A 18 -19.31 10.27 -10.59
N VAL A 19 -18.53 9.27 -10.11
CA VAL A 19 -18.44 8.90 -8.70
C VAL A 19 -17.25 9.58 -8.03
N SER A 20 -16.07 9.53 -8.66
CA SER A 20 -14.84 10.08 -8.08
C SER A 20 -14.69 11.60 -8.25
N GLY A 21 -15.40 12.20 -9.22
CA GLY A 21 -15.17 13.56 -9.68
C GLY A 21 -13.88 13.73 -10.50
N ILE A 22 -13.18 12.64 -10.84
CA ILE A 22 -11.82 12.68 -11.42
C ILE A 22 -11.70 11.67 -12.57
N PRO A 23 -11.17 12.05 -13.75
CA PRO A 23 -11.23 11.23 -14.97
C PRO A 23 -10.33 9.99 -14.99
N ASP A 24 -9.26 10.00 -14.19
CA ASP A 24 -8.23 8.97 -14.13
C ASP A 24 -8.17 8.24 -12.77
N GLY A 25 -9.22 8.38 -11.95
CA GLY A 25 -9.31 7.68 -10.67
C GLY A 25 -9.30 6.16 -10.87
N VAL A 26 -8.42 5.47 -10.14
CA VAL A 26 -8.37 4.01 -10.07
C VAL A 26 -8.48 3.56 -8.61
N GLN A 27 -9.01 2.36 -8.41
CA GLN A 27 -9.10 1.73 -7.10
C GLN A 27 -8.62 0.28 -7.16
N MET A 28 -8.16 -0.22 -6.03
CA MET A 28 -7.85 -1.63 -5.81
C MET A 28 -8.15 -1.98 -4.35
N THR A 29 -8.81 -3.11 -4.14
CA THR A 29 -9.00 -3.66 -2.80
C THR A 29 -7.90 -4.68 -2.50
N VAL A 30 -7.28 -4.62 -1.33
CA VAL A 30 -6.26 -5.56 -0.90
C VAL A 30 -6.50 -6.00 0.54
N ASN A 31 -6.00 -7.18 0.91
CA ASN A 31 -5.91 -7.55 2.32
C ASN A 31 -4.56 -7.05 2.86
N ALA A 32 -4.58 -5.98 3.65
CA ALA A 32 -3.38 -5.34 4.16
C ALA A 32 -2.99 -5.94 5.52
N ALA A 33 -1.69 -6.17 5.72
CA ALA A 33 -1.16 -6.38 7.07
C ALA A 33 -1.21 -5.06 7.85
N VAL A 34 -1.84 -5.09 9.02
CA VAL A 34 -2.02 -3.92 9.88
C VAL A 34 -1.34 -4.18 11.20
N THR A 35 -0.51 -3.22 11.63
CA THR A 35 0.16 -3.24 12.92
C THR A 35 -0.34 -2.07 13.75
N THR A 36 -0.89 -2.37 14.92
CA THR A 36 -1.24 -1.36 15.92
C THR A 36 -0.05 -1.20 16.85
N PHE A 37 0.39 0.05 17.05
CA PHE A 37 1.48 0.36 17.96
C PHE A 37 0.94 0.75 19.33
N ALA A 38 1.54 0.18 20.39
CA ALA A 38 1.33 0.65 21.74
C ALA A 38 1.94 2.06 21.85
N ALA A 39 1.24 2.97 22.55
CA ALA A 39 1.71 4.32 22.79
C ALA A 39 2.05 4.54 24.27
N VAL A 40 3.25 5.04 24.55
CA VAL A 40 3.65 5.57 25.87
C VAL A 40 3.91 7.06 25.69
N ASP A 41 3.25 7.90 26.50
CA ASP A 41 3.31 9.36 26.39
C ASP A 41 2.99 9.89 24.96
N GLY A 42 2.07 9.22 24.26
CA GLY A 42 1.65 9.58 22.90
C GLY A 42 2.64 9.23 21.79
N LYS A 43 3.74 8.53 22.10
CA LYS A 43 4.71 8.05 21.10
C LYS A 43 4.62 6.54 20.92
N PRO A 44 4.77 6.02 19.69
CA PRO A 44 4.89 4.58 19.47
C PRO A 44 6.05 4.01 20.29
N ALA A 45 5.74 3.07 21.19
CA ALA A 45 6.69 2.45 22.13
C ALA A 45 6.91 0.95 21.85
N GLY A 46 6.05 0.34 21.05
CA GLY A 46 6.16 -1.07 20.66
C GLY A 46 4.99 -1.51 19.79
N ILE A 47 4.99 -2.76 19.36
CA ILE A 47 3.86 -3.39 18.68
C ILE A 47 2.87 -3.87 19.74
N GLU A 48 1.63 -3.41 19.66
CA GLU A 48 0.53 -3.89 20.50
C GLU A 48 -0.15 -5.11 19.89
N SER A 49 -0.47 -5.02 18.59
CA SER A 49 -1.14 -6.09 17.86
C SER A 49 -0.79 -6.07 16.37
N MET A 50 -0.93 -7.23 15.75
CA MET A 50 -0.83 -7.40 14.30
C MET A 50 -2.07 -8.15 13.81
N GLY A 51 -2.52 -7.80 12.62
CA GLY A 51 -3.66 -8.44 11.99
C GLY A 51 -3.70 -8.18 10.49
N THR A 52 -4.81 -8.55 9.88
CA THR A 52 -5.08 -8.28 8.48
C THR A 52 -6.43 -7.59 8.35
N ALA A 53 -6.54 -6.60 7.48
CA ALA A 53 -7.79 -5.89 7.24
C ALA A 53 -7.94 -5.56 5.75
N GLU A 54 -9.20 -5.51 5.30
CA GLU A 54 -9.49 -5.03 3.96
C GLU A 54 -9.08 -3.55 3.85
N CYS A 55 -8.27 -3.25 2.85
CA CYS A 55 -7.78 -1.92 2.55
C CYS A 55 -8.16 -1.55 1.13
N ASN A 56 -8.84 -0.41 0.96
CA ASN A 56 -9.08 0.16 -0.36
C ASN A 56 -8.00 1.19 -0.67
N MET A 57 -7.28 0.93 -1.75
CA MET A 57 -6.28 1.81 -2.32
C MET A 57 -6.92 2.61 -3.46
N LEU A 58 -6.76 3.93 -3.44
CA LEU A 58 -7.23 4.85 -4.47
C LEU A 58 -6.05 5.64 -5.01
N ALA A 59 -5.96 5.82 -6.32
CA ALA A 59 -4.92 6.66 -6.91
C ALA A 59 -5.48 7.49 -8.07
N SER A 60 -4.86 8.66 -8.30
CA SER A 60 -5.09 9.50 -9.47
C SER A 60 -3.86 10.35 -9.74
N TYR A 61 -3.43 10.42 -11.00
CA TYR A 61 -2.37 11.32 -11.43
C TYR A 61 -2.85 12.77 -11.46
N THR A 62 -4.08 12.99 -11.92
CA THR A 62 -4.72 14.32 -11.95
C THR A 62 -4.80 14.93 -10.55
N ARG A 63 -5.13 14.13 -9.53
CA ARG A 63 -5.13 14.57 -8.13
C ARG A 63 -3.74 14.51 -7.48
N GLY A 64 -2.80 13.76 -8.06
CA GLY A 64 -1.43 13.62 -7.56
C GLY A 64 -1.32 12.86 -6.25
N THR A 65 -2.31 12.04 -5.91
CA THR A 65 -2.40 11.35 -4.61
C THR A 65 -2.64 9.86 -4.76
N VAL A 66 -2.11 9.12 -3.80
CA VAL A 66 -2.51 7.74 -3.49
C VAL A 66 -3.00 7.68 -2.04
N SER A 67 -4.15 7.04 -1.84
CA SER A 67 -4.86 6.96 -0.58
C SER A 67 -5.08 5.51 -0.20
N PHE A 68 -4.90 5.18 1.08
CA PHE A 68 -5.11 3.86 1.67
C PHE A 68 -6.17 4.01 2.75
N SER A 69 -7.26 3.26 2.64
CA SER A 69 -8.34 3.26 3.62
C SER A 69 -8.47 1.88 4.22
N VAL A 70 -8.12 1.74 5.50
CA VAL A 70 -8.19 0.48 6.22
C VAL A 70 -9.55 0.39 6.92
N HIS A 71 -10.35 -0.59 6.54
CA HIS A 71 -11.65 -0.84 7.14
C HIS A 71 -11.50 -1.81 8.31
N GLY A 72 -11.31 -1.26 9.51
CA GLY A 72 -11.26 -1.99 10.78
C GLY A 72 -12.15 -1.34 11.84
N GLU A 73 -11.98 -1.71 13.11
CA GLU A 73 -12.76 -1.13 14.23
C GLU A 73 -12.64 0.40 14.32
N LYS A 74 -11.47 0.93 13.95
CA LYS A 74 -11.23 2.37 13.79
C LYS A 74 -10.81 2.63 12.35
N PRO A 75 -11.74 2.99 11.45
CA PRO A 75 -11.41 3.22 10.06
C PRO A 75 -10.49 4.43 9.93
N VAL A 76 -9.38 4.25 9.22
CA VAL A 76 -8.38 5.31 8.97
C VAL A 76 -8.11 5.39 7.48
N MET A 77 -8.04 6.63 6.98
CA MET A 77 -7.57 6.91 5.63
C MET A 77 -6.25 7.68 5.71
N VAL A 78 -5.24 7.18 5.01
CA VAL A 78 -3.94 7.83 4.84
C VAL A 78 -3.78 8.20 3.39
N SER A 79 -3.40 9.44 3.09
CA SER A 79 -3.11 9.88 1.72
C SER A 79 -1.70 10.44 1.65
N VAL A 80 -0.97 10.05 0.62
CA VAL A 80 0.38 10.54 0.32
C VAL A 80 0.44 11.02 -1.12
N ARG A 81 1.44 11.85 -1.44
CA ARG A 81 1.64 12.27 -2.83
C ARG A 81 2.17 11.12 -3.67
N LEU A 82 1.66 11.04 -4.90
CA LEU A 82 1.97 9.96 -5.82
C LEU A 82 3.45 9.98 -6.23
N ASP A 83 4.02 11.16 -6.47
CA ASP A 83 5.42 11.32 -6.87
C ASP A 83 6.41 10.92 -5.78
N GLU A 84 6.10 11.25 -4.52
CA GLU A 84 6.89 10.83 -3.36
C GLU A 84 6.88 9.31 -3.18
N LEU A 85 5.70 8.67 -3.27
CA LEU A 85 5.59 7.22 -3.19
C LEU A 85 6.35 6.53 -4.34
N MET A 86 6.18 7.01 -5.58
CA MET A 86 6.88 6.47 -6.74
C MET A 86 8.40 6.58 -6.58
N ARG A 87 8.91 7.73 -6.12
CA ARG A 87 10.33 7.93 -5.87
C ARG A 87 10.87 6.95 -4.83
N LEU A 88 10.15 6.76 -3.73
CA LEU A 88 10.53 5.80 -2.69
C LEU A 88 10.62 4.37 -3.25
N LEU A 89 9.61 3.94 -4.01
CA LEU A 89 9.56 2.61 -4.63
C LEU A 89 10.67 2.41 -5.68
N GLN A 90 10.95 3.42 -6.49
CA GLN A 90 12.03 3.37 -7.50
C GLN A 90 13.39 3.17 -6.84
N VAL A 91 13.70 3.93 -5.79
CA VAL A 91 14.98 3.79 -5.07
C VAL A 91 15.09 2.40 -4.42
N ALA A 92 14.00 1.89 -3.84
CA ALA A 92 13.98 0.54 -3.26
C ALA A 92 14.25 -0.54 -4.32
N ALA A 93 13.65 -0.43 -5.51
CA ALA A 93 13.88 -1.37 -6.62
C ALA A 93 15.34 -1.36 -7.10
N VAL A 94 15.94 -0.18 -7.24
CA VAL A 94 17.37 -0.05 -7.62
C VAL A 94 18.28 -0.68 -6.56
N CYS A 95 17.99 -0.46 -5.28
CA CYS A 95 18.75 -1.08 -4.19
C CYS A 95 18.67 -2.62 -4.22
N TYR A 96 17.52 -3.19 -4.56
CA TYR A 96 17.33 -4.63 -4.66
C TYR A 96 18.16 -5.24 -5.81
N HIS A 97 18.05 -4.69 -7.02
CA HIS A 97 18.83 -5.20 -8.16
C HIS A 97 20.33 -5.05 -7.94
N GLY A 98 20.78 -3.93 -7.35
CA GLY A 98 22.19 -3.77 -6.99
C GLY A 98 22.70 -4.75 -5.93
N GLN A 99 21.82 -5.41 -5.15
CA GLN A 99 22.19 -6.51 -4.26
C GLN A 99 22.24 -7.85 -4.99
N GLU A 100 21.28 -8.12 -5.90
CA GLU A 100 21.30 -9.33 -6.72
C GLU A 100 22.53 -9.39 -7.63
N ASP A 101 22.90 -8.27 -8.28
CA ASP A 101 24.08 -8.21 -9.15
C ASP A 101 25.38 -8.48 -8.38
N LYS A 102 25.48 -8.00 -7.13
CA LYS A 102 26.62 -8.28 -6.25
C LYS A 102 26.68 -9.73 -5.84
N LYS A 103 25.54 -10.32 -5.49
CA LYS A 103 25.46 -11.73 -5.11
C LYS A 103 25.84 -12.65 -6.27
N ASN A 104 25.34 -12.37 -7.48
CA ASN A 104 25.67 -13.12 -8.69
C ASN A 104 27.16 -12.99 -9.04
N ALA A 105 27.75 -11.79 -8.89
CA ALA A 105 29.19 -11.57 -9.14
C ALA A 105 30.12 -12.22 -8.09
N GLU A 106 29.62 -12.49 -6.89
CA GLU A 106 30.33 -13.27 -5.86
C GLU A 106 30.23 -14.78 -6.12
N GLU A 107 29.09 -15.26 -6.61
CA GLU A 107 28.87 -16.66 -6.98
C GLU A 107 29.66 -17.08 -8.25
N GLU A 108 29.86 -16.18 -9.23
CA GLU A 108 30.69 -16.43 -10.42
C GLU A 108 32.22 -16.43 -10.15
N LYS A 109 32.65 -16.01 -8.96
CA LYS A 109 34.07 -15.99 -8.56
C LYS A 109 34.49 -17.23 -7.76
N VAL A 110 33.59 -18.19 -7.55
CA VAL A 110 33.82 -19.45 -6.81
C VAL A 110 34.03 -20.62 -7.77
#